data_AF-A0A8G1R5B7-F1
#
_entry.id   AF-A0A8G1R5B7-F1
#
_cell.length_a   1.000
_cell.length_b   1.000
_cell.length_c   1.000
_cell.angle_alpha   90.00
_cell.angle_beta   90.00
_cell.angle_gamma   90.00
#
_symmetry.space_group_name_H-M   'P 1'
#
loop_
_entity.id
_entity.type
_entity.pdbx_description
1 polymer ?
#
loop_
_entity_poly.entity_id
_entity_poly.type
_entity_poly.pdbx_seq_one_letter_code
_entity_poly.pdbx_strand_id
1 'polypeptide(L)'
;MGASYSKPEPISHSEEKRSHREWVEDADTCSLPLYTKESTQPPPPYHVRERTSTLSLQHVQDWNETLLGNAKNRLAISSLASQPYTEVLANRPALQSDLHIFNIKVPIEGSPITNQRSSGRCWLFASTNVYRVPLMKAYNLKDFELSQAYLFYWDKLEKANWFFEQIITTADDDLSGRLVQKLLEDPVSDGGQWDMVVNLIEKYGLVPHDLYPDAYHAQNSSKMNWLLTAKLREQALVLRRLVRSGDATGLADAKERYLKEIHSMITLLLGPPPSPDETFVWQYYDAEGKSKEIRLTPREFARQATSLGAVRKGTVAPARLFSLVNDPRNEYNRLLTVEKLGNVLEGRPLTYANVEMKILKKAVISMLKAGHPVFFGCDVGKFSNSTLGIMDLDIMDLTLGFNISLGMSKAQRLVSGESAMTHAMVITGVHIEDGKPVRWRVENSWGEAAGDKGWFVMTDRWMDEYTLQAVVDSDFVSSEVRAILDQSPKVLPRWDPMGVLA
;
A
#
# COMPACT_ATOMS: atom_id res chain seq x y z
N MET A 1 42.72 24.13 65.68
CA MET A 1 43.19 22.73 65.70
C MET A 1 42.40 22.02 64.61
N GLY A 2 42.95 21.74 63.41
CA GLY A 2 43.92 20.68 63.12
C GLY A 2 43.23 19.31 63.28
N ALA A 3 43.15 18.37 62.32
CA ALA A 3 43.89 18.14 61.09
C ALA A 3 43.12 17.20 60.12
N SER A 4 43.56 17.26 58.87
CA SER A 4 43.49 16.41 57.66
C SER A 4 43.24 14.88 57.67
N TYR A 5 42.50 14.48 56.60
CA TYR A 5 42.63 13.37 55.61
C TYR A 5 42.44 11.86 55.95
N SER A 6 41.53 11.22 55.18
CA SER A 6 41.90 10.32 54.06
C SER A 6 40.77 10.18 53.01
N LYS A 7 41.15 10.21 51.72
CA LYS A 7 40.30 10.07 50.52
C LYS A 7 40.08 8.58 50.16
N PRO A 8 38.99 8.23 49.45
CA PRO A 8 39.00 7.15 48.47
C PRO A 8 39.22 7.68 47.04
N GLU A 9 39.91 6.90 46.23
CA GLU A 9 40.31 7.17 44.84
C GLU A 9 39.14 7.32 43.86
N PRO A 10 39.31 8.06 42.74
CA PRO A 10 38.33 8.10 41.67
C PRO A 10 38.48 6.86 40.77
N ILE A 11 37.42 6.05 40.68
CA ILE A 11 37.30 5.05 39.61
C ILE A 11 36.96 5.79 38.32
N SER A 12 37.88 5.80 37.37
CA SER A 12 37.63 6.29 36.02
C SER A 12 36.77 5.29 35.26
N HIS A 13 35.46 5.52 35.21
CA HIS A 13 34.65 5.01 34.10
C HIS A 13 34.61 6.09 33.03
N SER A 14 35.48 5.95 32.03
CA SER A 14 35.27 6.57 30.73
C SER A 14 34.09 5.85 30.06
N GLU A 15 32.87 6.15 30.48
CA GLU A 15 31.71 5.91 29.64
C GLU A 15 31.72 7.01 28.57
N GLU A 16 32.30 6.68 27.41
CA GLU A 16 31.96 7.36 26.17
C GLU A 16 30.44 7.25 26.00
N LYS A 17 29.73 8.33 26.38
CA LYS A 17 28.37 8.59 25.94
C LYS A 17 28.40 8.77 24.43
N ARG A 18 28.41 7.67 23.68
CA ARG A 18 28.00 7.69 22.27
C ARG A 18 26.54 8.11 22.24
N SER A 19 26.32 9.35 21.84
CA SER A 19 24.98 9.89 21.65
C SER A 19 24.27 9.10 20.54
N HIS A 20 22.94 8.98 20.64
CA HIS A 20 22.06 8.36 19.64
C HIS A 20 22.24 8.89 18.19
N ARG A 21 22.99 9.97 17.97
CA ARG A 21 23.24 10.55 16.64
C ARG A 21 24.17 9.71 15.76
N GLU A 22 25.15 9.01 16.32
CA GLU A 22 26.18 8.35 15.48
C GLU A 22 25.71 7.05 14.83
N TRP A 23 24.71 6.36 15.38
CA TRP A 23 24.19 5.12 14.79
C TRP A 23 23.26 5.35 13.59
N VAL A 24 22.72 6.57 13.45
CA VAL A 24 21.83 6.92 12.33
C VAL A 24 22.63 7.35 11.09
N GLU A 25 23.82 7.96 11.27
CA GLU A 25 24.65 8.39 10.15
C GLU A 25 25.37 7.23 9.43
N ASP A 26 25.63 6.11 10.11
CA ASP A 26 26.26 4.92 9.49
C ASP A 26 25.27 4.02 8.73
N ALA A 27 23.96 4.20 8.92
CA ALA A 27 22.94 3.42 8.20
C ALA A 27 22.71 3.95 6.77
N ASP A 28 22.89 5.25 6.54
CA ASP A 28 22.74 5.90 5.24
C ASP A 28 23.96 5.71 4.32
N THR A 29 25.10 5.27 4.84
CA THR A 29 26.32 5.02 4.06
C THR A 29 26.51 3.57 3.65
N CYS A 30 25.64 2.65 4.10
CA CYS A 30 25.68 1.23 3.70
C CYS A 30 25.05 1.02 2.31
N SER A 31 25.67 1.65 1.31
CA SER A 31 25.48 1.37 -0.12
C SER A 31 26.23 0.11 -0.53
N LEU A 32 26.13 -0.97 0.26
CA LEU A 32 26.56 -2.28 -0.22
C LEU A 32 25.56 -2.70 -1.31
N PRO A 33 26.02 -2.98 -2.54
CA PRO A 33 25.15 -3.55 -3.55
C PRO A 33 24.61 -4.87 -2.99
N LEU A 34 23.32 -4.91 -2.63
CA LEU A 34 22.63 -6.11 -2.15
C LEU A 34 22.59 -7.22 -3.22
N TYR A 35 23.00 -6.89 -4.45
CA TYR A 35 23.39 -7.81 -5.51
C TYR A 35 24.87 -7.59 -5.86
N THR A 36 25.78 -8.00 -4.99
CA THR A 36 27.16 -8.24 -5.42
C THR A 36 27.17 -9.49 -6.30
N LYS A 37 28.01 -9.50 -7.36
CA LYS A 37 28.22 -10.67 -8.23
C LYS A 37 28.34 -11.92 -7.35
N GLU A 38 27.44 -12.89 -7.54
CA GLU A 38 27.53 -14.19 -6.90
C GLU A 38 28.95 -14.72 -7.10
N SER A 39 29.65 -14.99 -5.98
CA SER A 39 30.88 -15.77 -6.02
C SER A 39 30.55 -17.09 -6.71
N THR A 40 31.19 -17.38 -7.84
CA THR A 40 31.03 -18.64 -8.58
C THR A 40 31.64 -19.82 -7.84
N GLN A 41 32.34 -19.59 -6.73
CA GLN A 41 32.79 -20.65 -5.85
C GLN A 41 31.82 -20.83 -4.69
N PRO A 42 31.31 -22.07 -4.47
CA PRO A 42 30.51 -22.37 -3.30
C PRO A 42 31.33 -22.07 -2.03
N PRO A 43 30.72 -21.53 -0.97
CA PRO A 43 31.41 -21.34 0.29
C PRO A 43 31.98 -22.68 0.78
N PRO A 44 33.12 -22.69 1.49
CA PRO A 44 33.67 -23.91 2.04
C PRO A 44 32.62 -24.64 2.89
N PRO A 45 32.57 -25.98 2.86
CA PRO A 45 31.55 -26.76 3.56
C PRO A 45 31.54 -26.41 5.06
N TYR A 46 30.38 -25.94 5.52
CA TYR A 46 30.14 -25.60 6.91
C TYR A 46 29.95 -26.87 7.75
N HIS A 47 30.89 -27.17 8.64
CA HIS A 47 30.79 -28.31 9.56
C HIS A 47 29.97 -27.95 10.81
N VAL A 48 28.66 -28.20 10.78
CA VAL A 48 27.67 -27.93 11.85
C VAL A 48 28.09 -28.45 13.24
N ARG A 49 28.84 -29.56 13.29
CA ARG A 49 29.12 -30.30 14.52
C ARG A 49 29.98 -29.55 15.55
N GLU A 50 30.80 -28.59 15.15
CA GLU A 50 31.78 -27.98 16.07
C GLU A 50 31.21 -26.87 16.96
N ARG A 51 29.97 -26.40 16.71
CA ARG A 51 29.34 -25.32 17.50
C ARG A 51 27.88 -25.58 17.88
N THR A 52 27.37 -26.80 17.73
CA THR A 52 25.96 -27.09 18.05
C THR A 52 25.75 -27.10 19.56
N SER A 53 25.40 -25.95 20.14
CA SER A 53 24.85 -25.86 21.50
C SER A 53 23.36 -26.18 21.43
N THR A 54 22.96 -27.32 21.99
CA THR A 54 21.54 -27.67 22.12
C THR A 54 20.87 -26.79 23.18
N LEU A 55 19.61 -26.42 22.97
CA LEU A 55 18.80 -25.74 23.99
C LEU A 55 18.54 -26.70 25.16
N SER A 56 19.22 -26.48 26.29
CA SER A 56 19.07 -27.33 27.48
C SER A 56 18.03 -26.73 28.44
N LEU A 57 17.37 -27.60 29.22
CA LEU A 57 16.42 -27.16 30.25
C LEU A 57 17.09 -26.26 31.30
N GLN A 58 18.34 -26.57 31.66
CA GLN A 58 19.11 -25.76 32.61
C GLN A 58 19.32 -24.34 32.09
N HIS A 59 19.75 -24.17 30.83
CA HIS A 59 19.96 -22.83 30.25
C HIS A 59 18.66 -22.01 30.25
N VAL A 60 17.52 -22.62 29.94
CA VAL A 60 16.22 -21.93 29.96
C VAL A 60 15.81 -21.53 31.39
N GLN A 61 16.06 -22.39 32.38
CA GLN A 61 15.83 -22.07 33.80
C GLN A 61 16.69 -20.89 34.24
N ASP A 62 17.99 -20.91 33.94
CA ASP A 62 18.92 -19.83 34.29
C ASP A 62 18.51 -18.48 33.64
N TRP A 63 18.05 -18.51 32.39
CA TRP A 63 17.52 -17.32 31.71
C TRP A 63 16.25 -16.80 32.37
N ASN A 64 15.33 -17.67 32.78
CA ASN A 64 14.10 -17.27 33.47
C ASN A 64 14.42 -16.64 34.83
N GLU A 65 15.30 -17.25 35.62
CA GLU A 65 15.72 -16.70 36.91
C GLU A 65 16.36 -15.31 36.74
N THR A 66 17.25 -15.17 35.74
CA THR A 66 17.88 -13.89 35.41
C THR A 66 16.85 -12.84 34.98
N LEU A 67 15.93 -13.20 34.08
CA LEU A 67 14.90 -12.30 33.57
C LEU A 67 13.95 -11.84 34.69
N LEU A 68 13.51 -12.78 35.54
CA LEU A 68 12.58 -12.56 36.64
C LEU A 68 13.24 -11.91 37.86
N GLY A 69 14.57 -11.87 37.96
CA GLY A 69 15.29 -11.09 38.96
C GLY A 69 15.00 -9.59 38.87
N ASN A 70 14.70 -9.08 37.68
CA ASN A 70 14.39 -7.67 37.45
C ASN A 70 12.91 -7.34 37.75
N ALA A 71 12.68 -6.39 38.66
CA ALA A 71 11.33 -5.93 39.01
C ALA A 71 10.54 -5.36 37.82
N LYS A 72 11.20 -4.68 36.87
CA LYS A 72 10.59 -4.19 35.63
C LYS A 72 9.96 -5.33 34.84
N ASN A 73 10.67 -6.45 34.70
CA ASN A 73 10.19 -7.59 33.92
C ASN A 73 9.03 -8.31 34.63
N ARG A 74 9.07 -8.41 35.97
CA ARG A 74 7.93 -8.94 36.73
C ARG A 74 6.68 -8.07 36.60
N LEU A 75 6.83 -6.74 36.64
CA LEU A 75 5.74 -5.80 36.36
C LEU A 75 5.23 -5.94 34.93
N ALA A 76 6.14 -6.03 33.95
CA ALA A 76 5.79 -6.23 32.55
C ALA A 76 4.98 -7.51 32.35
N ILE A 77 5.29 -8.61 33.03
CA ILE A 77 4.47 -9.84 32.98
C ILE A 77 3.05 -9.57 33.46
N SER A 78 2.86 -8.89 34.60
CA SER A 78 1.51 -8.58 35.11
C SER A 78 0.68 -7.73 34.15
N SER A 79 1.30 -6.79 33.44
CA SER A 79 0.61 -5.90 32.49
C SER A 79 0.47 -6.51 31.09
N LEU A 80 1.56 -6.95 30.48
CA LEU A 80 1.59 -7.46 29.09
C LEU A 80 0.88 -8.81 28.94
N ALA A 81 0.72 -9.59 30.01
CA ALA A 81 -0.06 -10.83 29.95
C ALA A 81 -1.59 -10.60 30.01
N SER A 82 -2.04 -9.40 30.40
CA SER A 82 -3.46 -9.09 30.58
C SER A 82 -4.03 -8.12 29.55
N GLN A 83 -3.18 -7.45 28.77
CA GLN A 83 -3.55 -6.44 27.77
C GLN A 83 -2.62 -6.51 26.54
N PRO A 84 -3.04 -6.03 25.36
CA PRO A 84 -2.16 -5.90 24.20
C PRO A 84 -0.93 -5.06 24.52
N TYR A 85 0.27 -5.56 24.20
CA TYR A 85 1.52 -4.84 24.50
C TYR A 85 1.58 -3.46 23.83
N THR A 86 0.95 -3.31 22.66
CA THR A 86 0.89 -2.05 21.91
C THR A 86 0.15 -0.95 22.68
N GLU A 87 -0.85 -1.30 23.47
CA GLU A 87 -1.59 -0.36 24.31
C GLU A 87 -0.84 -0.06 25.61
N VAL A 88 -0.26 -1.10 26.24
CA VAL A 88 0.52 -0.95 27.48
C VAL A 88 1.77 -0.10 27.26
N LEU A 89 2.44 -0.29 26.12
CA LEU A 89 3.68 0.41 25.75
C LEU A 89 3.42 1.66 24.91
N ALA A 90 2.18 2.14 24.82
CA ALA A 90 1.86 3.34 24.06
C ALA A 90 2.60 4.58 24.62
N ASN A 91 3.29 5.30 23.74
CA ASN A 91 4.10 6.45 24.12
C ASN A 91 3.24 7.73 24.19
N ARG A 92 2.82 8.09 25.41
CA ARG A 92 1.92 9.25 25.63
C ARG A 92 2.44 10.58 25.08
N PRO A 93 3.73 10.94 25.24
CA PRO A 93 4.30 12.11 24.58
C PRO A 93 4.05 12.17 23.06
N ALA A 94 4.29 11.07 22.33
CA ALA A 94 4.05 11.00 20.89
C ALA A 94 2.57 11.24 20.55
N LEU A 95 1.67 10.57 21.30
CA LEU A 95 0.23 10.74 21.14
C LEU A 95 -0.26 12.17 21.39
N GLN A 96 0.43 12.94 22.25
CA GLN A 96 0.08 14.32 22.54
C GLN A 96 0.63 15.30 21.48
N SER A 97 1.74 14.99 20.83
CA SER A 97 2.35 15.84 19.80
C SER A 97 1.67 15.72 18.43
N ASP A 98 1.00 14.60 18.16
CA ASP A 98 0.39 14.30 16.85
C ASP A 98 -0.95 14.99 16.65
N LEU A 99 -0.90 16.32 16.53
CA LEU A 99 -2.06 17.18 16.36
C LEU A 99 -2.63 17.10 14.93
N HIS A 100 -3.96 16.98 14.84
CA HIS A 100 -4.73 17.03 13.58
C HIS A 100 -4.87 18.47 13.02
N ILE A 101 -3.79 19.24 13.03
CA ILE A 101 -3.73 20.64 12.57
C ILE A 101 -2.68 20.77 11.47
N PHE A 102 -3.10 21.24 10.30
CA PHE A 102 -2.28 21.31 9.08
C PHE A 102 -2.38 22.71 8.46
N ASN A 103 -1.25 23.29 8.07
CA ASN A 103 -1.21 24.66 7.52
C ASN A 103 -1.39 24.69 5.99
N ILE A 104 -1.27 23.55 5.32
CA ILE A 104 -1.61 23.37 3.91
C ILE A 104 -2.62 22.22 3.83
N LYS A 105 -3.78 22.48 3.25
CA LYS A 105 -4.83 21.49 2.98
C LYS A 105 -5.42 21.71 1.60
N VAL A 106 -5.87 20.63 0.97
CA VAL A 106 -6.68 20.76 -0.25
C VAL A 106 -8.02 21.44 0.09
N PRO A 107 -8.58 22.27 -0.82
CA PRO A 107 -9.83 22.99 -0.54
C PRO A 107 -11.05 22.07 -0.34
N ILE A 108 -11.06 20.93 -1.01
CA ILE A 108 -12.11 19.92 -0.95
C ILE A 108 -11.43 18.58 -0.62
N GLU A 109 -11.61 18.11 0.61
CA GLU A 109 -11.05 16.83 1.06
C GLU A 109 -11.94 15.64 0.69
N GLY A 110 -13.22 15.90 0.44
CA GLY A 110 -14.23 14.90 0.12
C GLY A 110 -15.04 14.46 1.35
N SER A 111 -16.30 14.12 1.10
CA SER A 111 -17.29 13.67 2.07
C SER A 111 -18.31 12.80 1.35
N PRO A 112 -18.94 11.81 2.00
CA PRO A 112 -18.64 11.31 3.35
C PRO A 112 -17.30 10.54 3.42
N ILE A 113 -16.90 10.18 4.64
CA ILE A 113 -15.80 9.21 4.83
C ILE A 113 -16.26 7.83 4.37
N THR A 114 -15.45 7.24 3.50
CA THR A 114 -15.74 5.95 2.89
C THR A 114 -15.35 4.76 3.77
N ASN A 115 -15.93 3.58 3.53
CA ASN A 115 -15.60 2.37 4.29
C ASN A 115 -15.56 1.11 3.41
N GLN A 116 -14.37 0.54 3.21
CA GLN A 116 -14.16 -0.69 2.44
C GLN A 116 -14.62 -1.95 3.17
N ARG A 117 -14.81 -1.89 4.49
CA ARG A 117 -15.19 -3.00 5.36
C ARG A 117 -14.23 -4.19 5.23
N SER A 118 -14.73 -5.42 5.23
CA SER A 118 -13.95 -6.66 5.16
C SER A 118 -13.62 -7.04 3.71
N SER A 119 -12.94 -6.13 3.00
CA SER A 119 -12.45 -6.33 1.63
C SER A 119 -11.13 -5.58 1.41
N GLY A 120 -10.26 -6.10 0.54
CA GLY A 120 -8.97 -5.49 0.20
C GLY A 120 -9.06 -4.42 -0.89
N ARG A 121 -10.10 -3.57 -0.85
CA ARG A 121 -10.42 -2.60 -1.92
C ARG A 121 -9.81 -1.21 -1.68
N CYS A 122 -8.90 -1.06 -0.72
CA CYS A 122 -8.32 0.23 -0.33
C CYS A 122 -7.83 1.07 -1.52
N TRP A 123 -7.21 0.43 -2.51
CA TRP A 123 -6.70 1.08 -3.72
C TRP A 123 -7.82 1.63 -4.62
N LEU A 124 -8.97 0.95 -4.71
CA LEU A 124 -10.15 1.47 -5.40
C LEU A 124 -10.72 2.67 -4.63
N PHE A 125 -10.88 2.54 -3.31
CA PHE A 125 -11.38 3.62 -2.46
C PHE A 125 -10.50 4.87 -2.52
N ALA A 126 -9.19 4.73 -2.29
CA ALA A 126 -8.23 5.82 -2.37
C ALA A 126 -8.24 6.48 -3.75
N SER A 127 -8.30 5.69 -4.82
CA SER A 127 -8.36 6.25 -6.18
C SER A 127 -9.67 7.00 -6.41
N THR A 128 -10.81 6.42 -6.04
CA THR A 128 -12.11 7.11 -6.16
C THR A 128 -12.21 8.35 -5.27
N ASN A 129 -11.53 8.39 -4.11
CA ASN A 129 -11.46 9.57 -3.25
C ASN A 129 -10.63 10.69 -3.88
N VAL A 130 -9.64 10.36 -4.72
CA VAL A 130 -8.97 11.35 -5.58
C VAL A 130 -9.88 11.80 -6.72
N TYR A 131 -10.54 10.88 -7.44
CA TYR A 131 -11.39 11.21 -8.59
C TYR A 131 -12.70 11.91 -8.24
N ARG A 132 -13.23 11.75 -7.02
CA ARG A 132 -14.48 12.43 -6.61
C ARG A 132 -14.30 13.93 -6.43
N VAL A 133 -13.12 14.41 -6.03
CA VAL A 133 -12.87 15.84 -5.78
C VAL A 133 -13.18 16.73 -7.00
N PRO A 134 -12.65 16.46 -8.21
CA PRO A 134 -13.02 17.24 -9.39
C PRO A 134 -14.51 17.12 -9.74
N LEU A 135 -15.15 15.97 -9.50
CA LEU A 135 -16.59 15.77 -9.74
C LEU A 135 -17.46 16.57 -8.75
N MET A 136 -17.09 16.59 -7.47
CA MET A 136 -17.74 17.42 -6.46
C MET A 136 -17.70 18.89 -6.84
N LYS A 137 -16.57 19.36 -7.37
CA LYS A 137 -16.45 20.72 -7.89
C LYS A 137 -17.29 20.93 -9.16
N ALA A 138 -17.32 19.96 -10.08
CA ALA A 138 -18.05 20.02 -11.34
C ALA A 138 -19.55 20.22 -11.15
N TYR A 139 -20.10 19.42 -10.25
CA TYR A 139 -21.52 19.27 -10.02
C TYR A 139 -21.99 20.03 -8.78
N ASN A 140 -21.08 20.80 -8.17
CA ASN A 140 -21.31 21.57 -6.96
C ASN A 140 -21.93 20.71 -5.84
N LEU A 141 -21.25 19.62 -5.48
CA LEU A 141 -21.74 18.64 -4.52
C LEU A 141 -21.15 18.90 -3.14
N LYS A 142 -21.99 18.83 -2.10
CA LYS A 142 -21.55 18.87 -0.70
C LYS A 142 -20.89 17.56 -0.27
N ASP A 143 -21.50 16.45 -0.68
CA ASP A 143 -21.07 15.08 -0.42
C ASP A 143 -21.34 14.22 -1.66
N PHE A 144 -20.43 13.29 -1.93
CA PHE A 144 -20.48 12.44 -3.12
C PHE A 144 -19.52 11.25 -2.98
N GLU A 145 -20.01 10.08 -3.41
CA GLU A 145 -19.20 8.88 -3.58
C GLU A 145 -19.32 8.34 -5.01
N LEU A 146 -18.19 7.86 -5.52
CA LEU A 146 -18.15 6.99 -6.69
C LEU A 146 -18.41 5.55 -6.27
N SER A 147 -19.01 4.74 -7.13
CA SER A 147 -19.17 3.31 -6.84
C SER A 147 -17.83 2.59 -6.92
N GLN A 148 -17.30 2.21 -5.76
CA GLN A 148 -16.13 1.34 -5.65
C GLN A 148 -16.48 -0.10 -6.03
N ALA A 149 -17.73 -0.54 -5.75
CA ALA A 149 -18.26 -1.82 -6.19
C ALA A 149 -18.26 -1.98 -7.73
N TYR A 150 -18.52 -0.90 -8.47
CA TYR A 150 -18.52 -0.92 -9.93
C TYR A 150 -17.15 -1.30 -10.49
N LEU A 151 -16.10 -0.64 -10.00
CA LEU A 151 -14.72 -0.97 -10.39
C LEU A 151 -14.32 -2.36 -9.88
N PHE A 152 -14.75 -2.74 -8.68
CA PHE A 152 -14.46 -4.05 -8.10
C PHE A 152 -15.04 -5.22 -8.91
N TYR A 153 -16.25 -5.06 -9.45
CA TYR A 153 -16.87 -6.03 -10.34
C TYR A 153 -15.99 -6.30 -11.56
N TRP A 154 -15.63 -5.22 -12.27
CA TRP A 154 -14.85 -5.32 -13.51
C TRP A 154 -13.43 -5.81 -13.24
N ASP A 155 -12.82 -5.36 -12.15
CA ASP A 155 -11.48 -5.81 -11.74
C ASP A 155 -11.42 -7.32 -11.51
N LYS A 156 -12.40 -7.91 -10.82
CA LYS A 156 -12.43 -9.36 -10.61
C LYS A 156 -12.57 -10.14 -11.90
N LEU A 157 -13.43 -9.67 -12.80
CA LEU A 157 -13.63 -10.33 -14.09
C LEU A 157 -12.36 -10.24 -14.95
N GLU A 158 -11.72 -9.08 -14.97
CA GLU A 158 -10.50 -8.86 -15.74
C GLU A 158 -9.32 -9.62 -15.17
N LYS A 159 -9.14 -9.63 -13.84
CA LYS A 159 -8.13 -10.47 -13.18
C LYS A 159 -8.29 -11.95 -13.50
N ALA A 160 -9.52 -12.47 -13.59
CA ALA A 160 -9.75 -13.85 -13.99
C ALA A 160 -9.28 -14.11 -15.45
N ASN A 161 -9.57 -13.19 -16.37
CA ASN A 161 -9.11 -13.26 -17.75
C ASN A 161 -7.58 -13.14 -17.87
N TRP A 162 -6.99 -12.18 -17.15
CA TRP A 162 -5.55 -12.01 -17.02
C TRP A 162 -4.88 -13.28 -16.50
N PHE A 163 -5.42 -13.86 -15.42
CA PHE A 163 -4.92 -15.08 -14.83
C PHE A 163 -4.92 -16.24 -15.83
N PHE A 164 -5.99 -16.44 -16.60
CA PHE A 164 -6.02 -17.48 -17.63
C PHE A 164 -4.91 -17.28 -18.67
N GLU A 165 -4.68 -16.06 -19.15
CA GLU A 165 -3.57 -15.79 -20.05
C GLU A 165 -2.20 -16.03 -19.40
N GLN A 166 -2.05 -15.67 -18.12
CA GLN A 166 -0.80 -15.96 -17.41
C GLN A 166 -0.56 -17.47 -17.28
N ILE A 167 -1.61 -18.26 -17.06
CA ILE A 167 -1.52 -19.72 -16.99
C ILE A 167 -1.22 -20.34 -18.36
N ILE A 168 -1.81 -19.81 -19.43
CA ILE A 168 -1.56 -20.27 -20.80
C ILE A 168 -0.11 -19.97 -21.19
N THR A 169 0.36 -18.74 -20.96
CA THR A 169 1.73 -18.33 -21.28
C THR A 169 2.81 -19.01 -20.43
N THR A 170 2.45 -19.55 -19.27
CA THR A 170 3.36 -20.31 -18.39
C THR A 170 3.06 -21.81 -18.40
N ALA A 171 2.32 -22.31 -19.39
CA ALA A 171 1.88 -23.71 -19.42
C ALA A 171 3.05 -24.70 -19.45
N ASP A 172 4.17 -24.33 -20.05
CA ASP A 172 5.39 -25.15 -20.14
C ASP A 172 6.24 -25.12 -18.87
N ASP A 173 6.08 -24.09 -18.03
CA ASP A 173 6.78 -24.00 -16.74
C ASP A 173 6.33 -25.13 -15.80
N ASP A 174 7.17 -25.49 -14.83
CA ASP A 174 6.78 -26.48 -13.82
C ASP A 174 5.63 -25.96 -12.95
N LEU A 175 4.63 -26.81 -12.71
CA LEU A 175 3.48 -26.48 -11.88
C LEU A 175 3.90 -26.16 -10.44
N SER A 176 4.93 -26.84 -9.92
CA SER A 176 5.49 -26.57 -8.59
C SER A 176 6.48 -25.39 -8.57
N GLY A 177 6.79 -24.81 -9.74
CA GLY A 177 7.66 -23.66 -9.89
C GLY A 177 7.11 -22.43 -9.16
N ARG A 178 8.02 -21.63 -8.60
CA ARG A 178 7.69 -20.46 -7.77
C ARG A 178 6.73 -19.48 -8.46
N LEU A 179 6.94 -19.21 -9.75
CA LEU A 179 6.08 -18.31 -10.52
C LEU A 179 4.65 -18.85 -10.66
N VAL A 180 4.50 -20.10 -11.11
CA VAL A 180 3.18 -20.72 -11.31
C VAL A 180 2.44 -20.86 -9.98
N GLN A 181 3.13 -21.26 -8.90
CA GLN A 181 2.54 -21.28 -7.56
C GLN A 181 2.12 -19.88 -7.10
N LYS A 182 2.90 -18.83 -7.39
CA LYS A 182 2.51 -17.45 -7.04
C LYS A 182 1.30 -16.97 -7.82
N LEU A 183 1.16 -17.34 -9.09
CA LEU A 183 -0.04 -17.05 -9.89
C LEU A 183 -1.28 -17.78 -9.34
N LEU A 184 -1.11 -19.03 -8.88
CA LEU A 184 -2.19 -19.84 -8.29
C LEU A 184 -2.53 -19.43 -6.85
N GLU A 185 -1.62 -18.79 -6.12
CA GLU A 185 -1.82 -18.37 -4.73
C GLU A 185 -3.02 -17.43 -4.59
N ASP A 186 -3.07 -16.38 -5.42
CA ASP A 186 -4.13 -15.36 -5.32
C ASP A 186 -4.49 -14.75 -6.70
N PRO A 187 -5.23 -15.50 -7.56
CA PRO A 187 -5.49 -15.12 -8.94
C PRO A 187 -6.48 -13.96 -9.07
N VAL A 188 -7.36 -13.76 -8.08
CA VAL A 188 -8.39 -12.72 -8.05
C VAL A 188 -8.41 -11.99 -6.71
N SER A 189 -7.21 -11.72 -6.18
CA SER A 189 -7.02 -10.86 -5.00
C SER A 189 -7.83 -9.58 -5.12
N ASP A 190 -8.30 -9.03 -4.00
CA ASP A 190 -8.98 -7.73 -4.04
C ASP A 190 -8.00 -6.59 -4.36
N GLY A 191 -6.73 -6.75 -3.97
CA GLY A 191 -5.73 -5.70 -4.04
C GLY A 191 -5.29 -5.37 -5.46
N GLY A 192 -4.83 -4.14 -5.65
CA GLY A 192 -4.40 -3.67 -6.95
C GLY A 192 -3.47 -2.48 -6.85
N GLN A 193 -3.31 -1.79 -7.97
CA GLN A 193 -2.34 -0.73 -8.16
C GLN A 193 -2.93 0.41 -9.00
N TRP A 194 -2.30 1.58 -8.97
CA TRP A 194 -2.84 2.76 -9.65
C TRP A 194 -3.11 2.53 -11.15
N ASP A 195 -2.14 1.94 -11.87
CA ASP A 195 -2.29 1.65 -13.31
C ASP A 195 -3.46 0.71 -13.60
N MET A 196 -3.73 -0.23 -12.68
CA MET A 196 -4.87 -1.14 -12.77
C MET A 196 -6.21 -0.39 -12.64
N VAL A 197 -6.28 0.69 -11.84
CA VAL A 197 -7.48 1.53 -11.76
C VAL A 197 -7.67 2.30 -13.05
N VAL A 198 -6.59 2.87 -13.59
CA VAL A 198 -6.67 3.62 -14.84
C VAL A 198 -7.19 2.74 -15.97
N ASN A 199 -6.69 1.50 -16.07
CA ASN A 199 -7.19 0.53 -17.05
C ASN A 199 -8.70 0.28 -16.92
N LEU A 200 -9.21 0.15 -15.69
CA LEU A 200 -10.64 -0.03 -15.44
C LEU A 200 -11.45 1.20 -15.82
N ILE A 201 -10.99 2.41 -15.47
CA ILE A 201 -11.68 3.66 -15.77
C ILE A 201 -11.69 3.93 -17.29
N GLU A 202 -10.60 3.67 -18.00
CA GLU A 202 -10.53 3.88 -19.45
C GLU A 202 -11.47 2.94 -20.23
N LYS A 203 -11.56 1.69 -19.77
CA LYS A 203 -12.40 0.66 -20.40
C LYS A 203 -13.87 0.78 -20.00
N TYR A 204 -14.15 0.89 -18.71
CA TYR A 204 -15.51 0.78 -18.15
C TYR A 204 -16.08 2.11 -17.65
N GLY A 205 -15.24 3.09 -17.32
CA GLY A 205 -15.69 4.38 -16.81
C GLY A 205 -15.95 4.39 -15.31
N LEU A 206 -16.83 5.29 -14.87
CA LEU A 206 -17.17 5.55 -13.47
C LEU A 206 -18.67 5.77 -13.36
N VAL A 207 -19.23 5.42 -12.19
CA VAL A 207 -20.63 5.72 -11.87
C VAL A 207 -20.74 6.24 -10.43
N PRO A 208 -21.73 7.10 -10.13
CA PRO A 208 -22.13 7.42 -8.77
C PRO A 208 -22.43 6.17 -7.93
N HIS A 209 -22.12 6.22 -6.63
CA HIS A 209 -22.41 5.12 -5.69
C HIS A 209 -23.91 4.76 -5.67
N ASP A 210 -24.79 5.75 -5.79
CA ASP A 210 -26.25 5.58 -5.79
C ASP A 210 -26.76 4.61 -6.87
N LEU A 211 -26.05 4.50 -7.99
CA LEU A 211 -26.44 3.66 -9.12
C LEU A 211 -25.99 2.21 -8.98
N TYR A 212 -24.92 1.97 -8.22
CA TYR A 212 -24.39 0.64 -7.98
C TYR A 212 -23.74 0.59 -6.59
N PRO A 213 -24.55 0.47 -5.52
CA PRO A 213 -24.06 0.49 -4.15
C PRO A 213 -23.35 -0.83 -3.80
N ASP A 214 -22.66 -0.83 -2.66
CA ASP A 214 -21.93 -1.99 -2.16
C ASP A 214 -22.87 -3.16 -1.81
N ALA A 215 -22.84 -4.24 -2.59
CA ALA A 215 -23.45 -5.52 -2.24
C ALA A 215 -22.73 -6.22 -1.06
N TYR A 216 -23.36 -7.24 -0.46
CA TYR A 216 -22.78 -7.97 0.68
C TYR A 216 -21.36 -8.47 0.43
N HIS A 217 -21.11 -9.05 -0.75
CA HIS A 217 -19.79 -9.59 -1.11
C HIS A 217 -18.77 -8.53 -1.53
N ALA A 218 -19.19 -7.30 -1.85
CA ALA A 218 -18.28 -6.17 -1.98
C ALA A 218 -17.71 -5.78 -0.60
N GLN A 219 -18.53 -5.91 0.44
CA GLN A 219 -18.18 -5.57 1.82
C GLN A 219 -17.52 -6.73 2.61
N ASN A 220 -17.67 -7.97 2.13
CA ASN A 220 -17.22 -9.21 2.76
C ASN A 220 -16.75 -10.21 1.69
N SER A 221 -15.61 -9.94 1.08
CA SER A 221 -15.17 -10.61 -0.16
C SER A 221 -14.55 -11.99 0.05
N SER A 222 -14.10 -12.33 1.26
CA SER A 222 -13.29 -13.53 1.53
C SER A 222 -13.88 -14.84 1.01
N LYS A 223 -15.19 -15.07 1.21
CA LYS A 223 -15.88 -16.29 0.73
C LYS A 223 -16.09 -16.31 -0.78
N MET A 224 -16.39 -15.16 -1.39
CA MET A 224 -16.44 -15.03 -2.84
C MET A 224 -15.07 -15.31 -3.45
N ASN A 225 -14.00 -14.71 -2.90
CA ASN A 225 -12.63 -14.89 -3.37
C ASN A 225 -12.18 -16.35 -3.27
N TRP A 226 -12.46 -17.02 -2.14
CA TRP A 226 -12.17 -18.45 -2.02
C TRP A 226 -12.84 -19.27 -3.13
N LEU A 227 -14.13 -19.04 -3.37
CA LEU A 227 -14.90 -19.80 -4.35
C LEU A 227 -14.38 -19.56 -5.79
N LEU A 228 -14.14 -18.29 -6.15
CA LEU A 228 -13.56 -17.93 -7.45
C LEU A 228 -12.16 -18.53 -7.61
N THR A 229 -11.29 -18.38 -6.62
CA THR A 229 -9.92 -18.92 -6.65
C THR A 229 -9.90 -20.44 -6.77
N ALA A 230 -10.76 -21.16 -6.05
CA ALA A 230 -10.86 -22.61 -6.16
C ALA A 230 -11.23 -23.03 -7.59
N LYS A 231 -12.21 -22.35 -8.20
CA LYS A 231 -12.65 -22.64 -9.57
C LYS A 231 -11.58 -22.29 -10.62
N LEU A 232 -10.92 -21.14 -10.46
CA LEU A 232 -9.82 -20.72 -11.32
C LEU A 232 -8.65 -21.70 -11.29
N ARG A 233 -8.30 -22.25 -10.12
CA ARG A 233 -7.25 -23.27 -9.98
C ARG A 233 -7.60 -24.57 -10.72
N GLU A 234 -8.85 -25.02 -10.61
CA GLU A 234 -9.34 -26.18 -11.37
C GLU A 234 -9.20 -25.94 -12.89
N GLN A 235 -9.70 -24.80 -13.36
CA GLN A 235 -9.67 -24.42 -14.77
C GLN A 235 -8.23 -24.24 -15.29
N ALA A 236 -7.32 -23.70 -14.47
CA ALA A 236 -5.92 -23.54 -14.81
C ALA A 236 -5.22 -24.87 -15.13
N LEU A 237 -5.52 -25.93 -14.36
CA LEU A 237 -4.97 -27.27 -14.63
C LEU A 237 -5.43 -27.82 -15.98
N VAL A 238 -6.68 -27.53 -16.37
CA VAL A 238 -7.21 -27.93 -17.69
C VAL A 238 -6.56 -27.12 -18.81
N LEU A 239 -6.49 -25.79 -18.69
CA LEU A 239 -5.88 -24.93 -19.71
C LEU A 239 -4.42 -25.33 -19.98
N ARG A 240 -3.63 -25.59 -18.93
CA ARG A 240 -2.24 -26.05 -19.08
C ARG A 240 -2.13 -27.38 -19.83
N ARG A 241 -3.06 -28.31 -19.59
CA ARG A 241 -3.11 -29.60 -20.30
C ARG A 241 -3.41 -29.40 -21.78
N LEU A 242 -4.38 -28.54 -22.11
CA LEU A 242 -4.77 -28.24 -23.49
C LEU A 242 -3.65 -27.57 -24.30
N VAL A 243 -2.90 -26.66 -23.67
CA VAL A 243 -1.69 -26.07 -24.29
C VAL A 243 -0.68 -27.17 -24.61
N ARG A 244 -0.36 -28.04 -23.64
CA ARG A 244 0.62 -29.11 -23.82
C ARG A 244 0.19 -30.19 -24.82
N SER A 245 -1.12 -30.38 -25.03
CA SER A 245 -1.62 -31.29 -26.06
C SER A 245 -1.66 -30.66 -27.46
N GLY A 246 -1.39 -29.36 -27.60
CA GLY A 246 -1.47 -28.64 -28.87
C GLY A 246 -2.90 -28.41 -29.38
N ASP A 247 -3.92 -28.52 -28.51
CA ASP A 247 -5.33 -28.36 -28.89
C ASP A 247 -5.74 -26.89 -28.83
N ALA A 248 -5.38 -26.12 -29.85
CA ALA A 248 -5.63 -24.68 -29.90
C ALA A 248 -7.13 -24.32 -29.92
N THR A 249 -7.95 -25.10 -30.62
CA THR A 249 -9.41 -24.86 -30.68
C THR A 249 -10.06 -25.19 -29.34
N GLY A 250 -9.76 -26.35 -28.76
CA GLY A 250 -10.27 -26.72 -27.45
C GLY A 250 -9.82 -25.78 -26.33
N LEU A 251 -8.61 -25.20 -26.45
CA LEU A 251 -8.12 -24.17 -25.53
C LEU A 251 -8.98 -22.90 -25.57
N ALA A 252 -9.27 -22.38 -26.77
CA ALA A 252 -10.09 -21.18 -26.93
C ALA A 252 -11.51 -21.40 -26.40
N ASP A 253 -12.14 -22.51 -26.78
CA ASP A 253 -13.50 -22.88 -26.35
C ASP A 253 -13.59 -23.10 -24.83
N ALA A 254 -12.54 -23.69 -24.23
CA ALA A 254 -12.45 -23.86 -22.78
C ALA A 254 -12.32 -22.50 -22.07
N LYS A 255 -11.43 -21.63 -22.53
CA LYS A 255 -11.21 -20.32 -21.93
C LYS A 255 -12.49 -19.47 -21.95
N GLU A 256 -13.20 -19.41 -23.09
CA GLU A 256 -14.44 -18.65 -23.21
C GLU A 256 -15.52 -19.16 -22.25
N ARG A 257 -15.72 -20.49 -22.22
CA ARG A 257 -16.67 -21.13 -21.29
C ARG A 257 -16.31 -20.87 -19.82
N TYR A 258 -15.03 -20.95 -19.47
CA TYR A 258 -14.57 -20.68 -18.11
C TYR A 258 -14.76 -19.23 -17.71
N LEU A 259 -14.50 -18.28 -18.61
CA LEU A 259 -14.81 -16.88 -18.36
C LEU A 259 -16.31 -16.63 -18.18
N LYS A 260 -17.16 -17.31 -18.95
CA LYS A 260 -18.61 -17.24 -18.77
C LYS A 260 -19.05 -17.75 -17.40
N GLU A 261 -18.48 -18.87 -16.94
CA GLU A 261 -18.73 -19.41 -15.59
C GLU A 261 -18.32 -18.40 -14.50
N ILE A 262 -17.11 -17.84 -14.59
CA ILE A 262 -16.61 -16.85 -13.63
C ILE A 262 -17.44 -15.58 -13.64
N HIS A 263 -17.78 -15.06 -14.83
CA HIS A 263 -18.71 -13.94 -14.99
C HIS A 263 -20.03 -14.23 -14.26
N SER A 264 -20.68 -15.38 -14.51
CA SER A 264 -21.92 -15.74 -13.82
C SER A 264 -21.78 -15.76 -12.30
N MET A 265 -20.67 -16.30 -11.77
CA MET A 265 -20.42 -16.30 -10.33
C MET A 265 -20.28 -14.87 -9.77
N ILE A 266 -19.50 -14.01 -10.43
CA ILE A 266 -19.31 -12.61 -10.02
C ILE A 266 -20.64 -11.86 -10.07
N THR A 267 -21.41 -11.97 -11.17
CA THR A 267 -22.72 -11.32 -11.32
C THR A 267 -23.73 -11.78 -10.27
N LEU A 268 -23.75 -13.07 -9.91
CA LEU A 268 -24.67 -13.56 -8.88
C LEU A 268 -24.30 -13.04 -7.47
N LEU A 269 -23.03 -12.74 -7.21
CA LEU A 269 -22.54 -12.33 -5.90
C LEU A 269 -22.50 -10.80 -5.72
N LEU A 270 -22.31 -10.04 -6.80
CA LEU A 270 -22.21 -8.57 -6.78
C LEU A 270 -23.39 -7.86 -7.45
N GLY A 271 -24.21 -8.57 -8.23
CA GLY A 271 -25.24 -8.00 -9.09
C GLY A 271 -24.68 -7.49 -10.42
N PRO A 272 -25.52 -7.32 -11.46
CA PRO A 272 -25.08 -6.78 -12.74
C PRO A 272 -24.76 -5.28 -12.63
N PRO A 273 -23.58 -4.82 -13.08
CA PRO A 273 -23.26 -3.40 -13.08
C PRO A 273 -23.96 -2.65 -14.23
N PRO A 274 -24.13 -1.32 -14.14
CA PRO A 274 -24.50 -0.49 -15.28
C PRO A 274 -23.59 -0.72 -16.50
N SER A 275 -24.17 -0.82 -17.69
CA SER A 275 -23.38 -1.03 -18.91
C SER A 275 -22.49 0.20 -19.21
N PRO A 276 -21.20 0.01 -19.56
CA PRO A 276 -20.30 1.11 -19.95
C PRO A 276 -20.76 1.94 -21.14
N ASP A 277 -21.59 1.34 -22.01
CA ASP A 277 -22.05 1.92 -23.27
C ASP A 277 -23.51 2.39 -23.21
N GLU A 278 -24.21 2.15 -22.11
CA GLU A 278 -25.59 2.61 -21.93
C GLU A 278 -25.66 3.82 -21.00
N THR A 279 -26.57 4.72 -21.33
CA THR A 279 -26.81 5.92 -20.55
C THR A 279 -27.54 5.57 -19.26
N PHE A 280 -26.99 5.99 -18.12
CA PHE A 280 -27.72 6.00 -16.85
C PHE A 280 -28.36 7.39 -16.62
N VAL A 281 -29.35 7.42 -15.73
CA VAL A 281 -29.92 8.67 -15.20
C VAL A 281 -29.44 8.83 -13.76
N TRP A 282 -28.77 9.94 -13.45
CA TRP A 282 -28.40 10.27 -12.07
C TRP A 282 -29.05 11.59 -11.66
N GLN A 283 -29.91 11.50 -10.66
CA GLN A 283 -30.60 12.62 -10.04
C GLN A 283 -29.96 12.92 -8.69
N TYR A 284 -29.63 14.18 -8.44
CA TYR A 284 -28.96 14.61 -7.20
C TYR A 284 -29.39 16.02 -6.82
N TYR A 285 -29.05 16.43 -5.60
CA TYR A 285 -29.15 17.82 -5.16
C TYR A 285 -27.76 18.46 -5.18
N ASP A 286 -27.65 19.64 -5.79
CA ASP A 286 -26.43 20.46 -5.65
C ASP A 286 -26.32 21.04 -4.22
N ALA A 287 -25.21 21.71 -3.94
CA ALA A 287 -24.91 22.29 -2.63
C ALA A 287 -25.89 23.41 -2.23
N GLU A 288 -26.65 23.98 -3.18
CA GLU A 288 -27.74 24.92 -2.90
C GLU A 288 -29.11 24.23 -2.69
N GLY A 289 -29.15 22.90 -2.73
CA GLY A 289 -30.37 22.11 -2.56
C GLY A 289 -31.28 22.10 -3.80
N LYS A 290 -30.76 22.45 -4.99
CA LYS A 290 -31.54 22.37 -6.23
C LYS A 290 -31.41 20.97 -6.82
N SER A 291 -32.54 20.39 -7.21
CA SER A 291 -32.57 19.13 -7.93
C SER A 291 -31.93 19.30 -9.31
N LYS A 292 -31.04 18.37 -9.64
CA LYS A 292 -30.33 18.25 -10.92
C LYS A 292 -30.49 16.83 -11.44
N GLU A 293 -30.34 16.69 -12.74
CA GLU A 293 -30.34 15.40 -13.41
C GLU A 293 -29.30 15.42 -14.53
N ILE A 294 -28.54 14.34 -14.65
CA ILE A 294 -27.67 14.10 -15.80
C ILE A 294 -27.98 12.76 -16.44
N ARG A 295 -27.71 12.68 -17.74
CA ARG A 295 -27.81 11.48 -18.55
C ARG A 295 -26.48 11.29 -19.26
N LEU A 296 -25.68 10.34 -18.78
CA LEU A 296 -24.38 10.02 -19.35
C LEU A 296 -24.17 8.51 -19.32
N THR A 297 -23.31 8.01 -20.20
CA THR A 297 -22.71 6.68 -20.04
C THR A 297 -21.65 6.71 -18.92
N PRO A 298 -21.30 5.57 -18.30
CA PRO A 298 -20.19 5.49 -17.35
C PRO A 298 -18.87 6.07 -17.87
N ARG A 299 -18.57 5.86 -19.16
CA ARG A 299 -17.34 6.39 -19.79
C ARG A 299 -17.39 7.90 -19.95
N GLU A 300 -18.54 8.46 -20.33
CA GLU A 300 -18.71 9.92 -20.41
C GLU A 300 -18.68 10.56 -19.03
N PHE A 301 -19.25 9.92 -18.00
CA PHE A 301 -19.18 10.41 -16.63
C PHE A 301 -17.75 10.42 -16.10
N ALA A 302 -16.97 9.36 -16.37
CA ALA A 302 -15.54 9.34 -16.03
C ALA A 302 -14.78 10.50 -16.69
N ARG A 303 -15.08 10.83 -17.95
CA ARG A 303 -14.48 11.98 -18.63
C ARG A 303 -14.74 13.30 -17.91
N GLN A 304 -15.82 13.44 -17.13
CA GLN A 304 -16.06 14.67 -16.36
C GLN A 304 -15.01 14.84 -15.26
N ALA A 305 -14.61 13.75 -14.61
CA ALA A 305 -13.52 13.77 -13.63
C ALA A 305 -12.16 14.12 -14.27
N THR A 306 -12.02 13.88 -15.58
CA THR A 306 -10.74 14.04 -16.31
C THR A 306 -10.66 15.30 -17.16
N SER A 307 -11.79 15.89 -17.58
CA SER A 307 -11.87 16.95 -18.61
C SER A 307 -12.01 18.36 -18.04
N LEU A 308 -12.40 18.50 -16.77
CA LEU A 308 -12.57 19.81 -16.11
C LEU A 308 -11.25 20.51 -15.82
N GLY A 309 -10.14 19.79 -15.91
CA GLY A 309 -8.83 20.38 -16.17
C GLY A 309 -8.61 20.46 -17.67
N ALA A 310 -9.14 21.46 -18.36
CA ALA A 310 -8.55 21.88 -19.63
C ALA A 310 -7.04 21.91 -19.42
N VAL A 311 -6.28 21.15 -20.22
CA VAL A 311 -4.83 20.89 -20.07
C VAL A 311 -4.08 22.22 -19.99
N ARG A 312 -4.04 22.79 -18.79
CA ARG A 312 -3.39 24.04 -18.43
C ARG A 312 -2.30 23.63 -17.46
N LYS A 313 -1.11 24.14 -17.70
CA LYS A 313 0.04 23.89 -16.84
C LYS A 313 -0.32 24.19 -15.38
N GLY A 314 -0.17 23.21 -14.50
CA GLY A 314 -0.51 23.33 -13.07
C GLY A 314 -1.90 22.84 -12.65
N THR A 315 -2.69 22.25 -13.55
CA THR A 315 -3.83 21.39 -13.17
C THR A 315 -3.41 19.92 -13.16
N VAL A 316 -4.19 19.02 -12.53
CA VAL A 316 -3.99 17.57 -12.62
C VAL A 316 -4.85 16.97 -13.73
N ALA A 317 -4.26 16.10 -14.54
CA ALA A 317 -4.94 15.34 -15.59
C ALA A 317 -4.68 13.83 -15.41
N PRO A 318 -5.72 12.98 -15.38
CA PRO A 318 -5.55 11.55 -15.13
C PRO A 318 -4.59 10.82 -16.08
N ALA A 319 -4.54 11.21 -17.35
CA ALA A 319 -3.61 10.65 -18.33
C ALA A 319 -2.12 10.94 -18.00
N ARG A 320 -1.84 11.92 -17.13
CA ARG A 320 -0.49 12.30 -16.68
C ARG A 320 -0.17 11.80 -15.27
N LEU A 321 -1.11 11.15 -14.61
CA LEU A 321 -0.91 10.57 -13.28
C LEU A 321 -0.12 9.27 -13.39
N PHE A 322 1.02 9.22 -12.69
CA PHE A 322 1.93 8.08 -12.65
C PHE A 322 2.44 7.84 -11.24
N SER A 323 2.92 6.63 -10.98
CA SER A 323 3.41 6.21 -9.67
C SER A 323 4.88 6.58 -9.49
N LEU A 324 5.17 7.47 -8.53
CA LEU A 324 6.48 7.54 -7.91
C LEU A 324 6.58 6.49 -6.82
N VAL A 325 7.73 5.83 -6.74
CA VAL A 325 8.04 4.92 -5.61
C VAL A 325 9.37 5.28 -4.96
N ASN A 326 9.51 4.91 -3.69
CA ASN A 326 10.78 4.94 -2.99
C ASN A 326 11.13 3.50 -2.57
N ASP A 327 11.87 2.83 -3.45
CA ASP A 327 12.41 1.50 -3.21
C ASP A 327 13.95 1.57 -3.11
N PRO A 328 14.50 1.67 -1.88
CA PRO A 328 15.95 1.79 -1.67
C PRO A 328 16.73 0.51 -1.99
N ARG A 329 16.08 -0.60 -2.35
CA ARG A 329 16.76 -1.82 -2.84
C ARG A 329 17.25 -1.69 -4.29
N ASN A 330 16.66 -0.74 -5.03
CA ASN A 330 16.89 -0.54 -6.45
C ASN A 330 17.52 0.84 -6.69
N GLU A 331 18.25 0.98 -7.80
CA GLU A 331 18.79 2.27 -8.23
C GLU A 331 17.66 3.30 -8.40
N TYR A 332 17.90 4.52 -7.92
CA TYR A 332 17.01 5.65 -8.17
C TYR A 332 17.12 6.15 -9.62
N ASN A 333 16.12 6.91 -10.05
CA ASN A 333 15.95 7.39 -11.42
C ASN A 333 15.78 6.26 -12.45
N ARG A 334 15.19 5.15 -12.00
CA ARG A 334 14.94 3.95 -12.81
C ARG A 334 13.45 3.64 -12.89
N LEU A 335 12.98 3.32 -14.08
CA LEU A 335 11.64 2.77 -14.26
C LEU A 335 11.63 1.28 -13.86
N LEU A 336 10.67 0.90 -13.03
CA LEU A 336 10.46 -0.47 -12.54
C LEU A 336 9.10 -0.97 -13.01
N THR A 337 8.96 -2.30 -13.09
CA THR A 337 7.67 -2.99 -13.25
C THR A 337 7.73 -4.31 -12.49
N VAL A 338 6.58 -4.91 -12.19
CA VAL A 338 6.51 -6.23 -11.55
C VAL A 338 5.98 -7.23 -12.57
N GLU A 339 6.73 -8.31 -12.77
CA GLU A 339 6.41 -9.37 -13.71
C GLU A 339 4.98 -9.89 -13.50
N LYS A 340 4.19 -9.93 -14.58
CA LYS A 340 2.84 -10.50 -14.65
C LYS A 340 1.83 -9.93 -13.62
N LEU A 341 2.10 -8.75 -13.06
CA LEU A 341 1.16 -8.01 -12.23
C LEU A 341 0.28 -7.12 -13.11
N GLY A 342 -1.03 -7.37 -13.12
CA GLY A 342 -1.99 -6.64 -13.94
C GLY A 342 -3.43 -7.13 -13.76
N ASN A 343 -4.36 -6.51 -14.48
CA ASN A 343 -5.77 -6.89 -14.51
C ASN A 343 -6.36 -6.90 -15.94
N VAL A 344 -6.26 -5.79 -16.69
CA VAL A 344 -6.79 -5.69 -18.06
C VAL A 344 -5.68 -6.04 -19.05
N LEU A 345 -5.92 -7.02 -19.93
CA LEU A 345 -4.91 -7.54 -20.86
C LEU A 345 -4.39 -6.50 -21.85
N GLU A 346 -5.31 -5.72 -22.41
CA GLU A 346 -5.04 -4.64 -23.35
C GLU A 346 -4.75 -3.30 -22.66
N GLY A 347 -4.70 -3.29 -21.33
CA GLY A 347 -4.46 -2.09 -20.53
C GLY A 347 -3.00 -1.63 -20.59
N ARG A 348 -2.75 -0.46 -20.00
CA ARG A 348 -1.41 0.07 -19.85
C ARG A 348 -0.57 -0.82 -18.91
N PRO A 349 0.73 -0.97 -19.18
CA PRO A 349 1.61 -1.72 -18.29
C PRO A 349 1.76 -1.01 -16.95
N LEU A 350 1.84 -1.78 -15.87
CA LEU A 350 2.11 -1.26 -14.54
C LEU A 350 3.57 -0.81 -14.44
N THR A 351 3.80 0.44 -14.07
CA THR A 351 5.16 0.99 -13.97
C THR A 351 5.34 1.89 -12.75
N TYR A 352 6.57 1.93 -12.25
CA TYR A 352 6.96 2.77 -11.12
C TYR A 352 8.22 3.56 -11.47
N ALA A 353 8.19 4.88 -11.28
CA ALA A 353 9.40 5.69 -11.34
C ALA A 353 10.05 5.71 -9.95
N ASN A 354 11.17 5.01 -9.78
CA ASN A 354 11.88 4.93 -8.50
C ASN A 354 12.67 6.21 -8.24
N VAL A 355 12.39 6.88 -7.12
CA VAL A 355 13.00 8.16 -6.74
C VAL A 355 13.35 8.21 -5.26
N GLU A 356 14.25 9.12 -4.91
CA GLU A 356 14.52 9.44 -3.51
C GLU A 356 13.28 10.01 -2.82
N MET A 357 13.11 9.72 -1.52
CA MET A 357 11.94 10.16 -0.74
C MET A 357 11.78 11.68 -0.74
N LYS A 358 12.88 12.44 -0.76
CA LYS A 358 12.85 13.91 -0.89
C LYS A 358 12.15 14.40 -2.16
N ILE A 359 12.30 13.67 -3.28
CA ILE A 359 11.68 14.00 -4.57
C ILE A 359 10.19 13.66 -4.51
N LEU A 360 9.85 12.49 -3.96
CA LEU A 360 8.48 12.06 -3.74
C LEU A 360 7.72 13.08 -2.86
N LYS A 361 8.23 13.38 -1.66
CA LYS A 361 7.65 14.39 -0.73
C LYS A 361 7.46 15.75 -1.42
N LYS A 362 8.45 16.21 -2.20
CA LYS A 362 8.36 17.49 -2.93
C LYS A 362 7.23 17.49 -3.96
N ALA A 363 7.03 16.40 -4.69
CA ALA A 363 5.95 16.26 -5.65
C ALA A 363 4.58 16.28 -4.96
N VAL A 364 4.44 15.52 -3.87
CA VAL A 364 3.21 15.50 -3.04
C VAL A 364 2.87 16.90 -2.51
N ILE A 365 3.83 17.59 -1.89
CA ILE A 365 3.62 18.97 -1.38
C ILE A 365 3.20 19.91 -2.51
N SER A 366 3.78 19.76 -3.71
CA SER A 366 3.45 20.61 -4.86
C SER A 366 2.01 20.41 -5.32
N MET A 367 1.51 19.17 -5.35
CA MET A 367 0.10 18.88 -5.64
C MET A 367 -0.85 19.39 -4.56
N LEU A 368 -0.50 19.19 -3.28
CA LEU A 368 -1.30 19.69 -2.15
C LEU A 368 -1.44 21.22 -2.18
N LYS A 369 -0.34 21.93 -2.48
CA LYS A 369 -0.35 23.40 -2.66
C LYS A 369 -1.20 23.84 -3.85
N ALA A 370 -1.30 23.00 -4.89
CA ALA A 370 -2.22 23.21 -6.01
C ALA A 370 -3.65 22.76 -5.72
N GLY A 371 -3.94 22.26 -4.52
CA GLY A 371 -5.28 21.87 -4.09
C GLY A 371 -5.71 20.49 -4.58
N HIS A 372 -4.76 19.62 -4.92
CA HIS A 372 -5.04 18.26 -5.38
C HIS A 372 -4.67 17.21 -4.34
N PRO A 373 -5.58 16.29 -3.98
CA PRO A 373 -5.27 15.19 -3.09
C PRO A 373 -4.35 14.17 -3.79
N VAL A 374 -3.65 13.36 -3.01
CA VAL A 374 -2.61 12.45 -3.52
C VAL A 374 -2.86 11.03 -3.02
N PHE A 375 -3.07 10.09 -3.94
CA PHE A 375 -3.05 8.66 -3.62
C PHE A 375 -1.65 8.25 -3.17
N PHE A 376 -1.55 7.45 -2.12
CA PHE A 376 -0.28 6.86 -1.70
C PHE A 376 -0.44 5.42 -1.21
N GLY A 377 0.64 4.65 -1.35
CA GLY A 377 0.75 3.26 -0.91
C GLY A 377 1.81 3.11 0.19
N CYS A 378 1.50 2.35 1.23
CA CYS A 378 2.33 2.24 2.43
C CYS A 378 2.19 0.87 3.12
N ASP A 379 2.99 0.65 4.17
CA ASP A 379 2.82 -0.44 5.12
C ASP A 379 2.04 0.04 6.36
N VAL A 380 0.72 0.17 6.25
CA VAL A 380 -0.13 0.81 7.29
C VAL A 380 -0.11 0.06 8.63
N GLY A 381 0.26 -1.22 8.64
CA GLY A 381 0.30 -2.03 9.86
C GLY A 381 1.50 -1.74 10.76
N LYS A 382 2.51 -1.01 10.27
CA LYS A 382 3.73 -0.72 11.03
C LYS A 382 3.59 0.60 11.77
N PHE A 383 3.86 0.56 13.08
CA PHE A 383 3.90 1.77 13.92
C PHE A 383 2.68 2.69 13.72
N SER A 384 1.50 2.08 13.74
CA SER A 384 0.22 2.71 13.43
C SER A 384 -0.83 2.29 14.46
N ASN A 385 -1.63 3.25 14.91
CA ASN A 385 -2.77 3.02 15.79
C ASN A 385 -4.04 3.46 15.08
N SER A 386 -4.84 2.47 14.65
CA SER A 386 -6.08 2.70 13.90
C SER A 386 -7.19 3.31 14.73
N THR A 387 -7.21 3.11 16.05
CA THR A 387 -8.19 3.70 16.96
C THR A 387 -7.94 5.19 17.12
N LEU A 388 -6.68 5.60 17.30
CA LEU A 388 -6.29 7.00 17.50
C LEU A 388 -6.07 7.74 16.19
N GLY A 389 -5.84 7.04 15.09
CA GLY A 389 -5.59 7.65 13.78
C GLY A 389 -4.17 8.19 13.66
N ILE A 390 -3.20 7.54 14.30
CA ILE A 390 -1.83 8.04 14.39
C ILE A 390 -0.87 7.04 13.74
N MET A 391 -0.02 7.53 12.85
CA MET A 391 1.09 6.81 12.24
C MET A 391 2.40 7.50 12.62
N ASP A 392 3.06 6.96 13.65
CA ASP A 392 4.30 7.51 14.20
C ASP A 392 5.25 6.41 14.67
N LEU A 393 6.55 6.54 14.36
CA LEU A 393 7.60 5.59 14.75
C LEU A 393 7.73 5.46 16.27
N ASP A 394 7.45 6.54 16.99
CA ASP A 394 7.61 6.59 18.43
C ASP A 394 6.31 6.21 19.17
N ILE A 395 5.27 5.74 18.47
CA ILE A 395 3.95 5.44 19.05
C ILE A 395 3.96 4.37 20.14
N MET A 396 4.98 3.50 20.14
CA MET A 396 5.19 2.46 21.16
C MET A 396 6.64 2.39 21.61
N ASP A 397 6.87 2.14 22.91
CA ASP A 397 8.21 2.04 23.49
C ASP A 397 8.63 0.57 23.73
N LEU A 398 9.18 -0.05 22.68
CA LEU A 398 9.69 -1.43 22.74
C LEU A 398 10.94 -1.56 23.62
N THR A 399 11.71 -0.48 23.79
CA THR A 399 12.91 -0.48 24.64
C THR A 399 12.47 -0.61 26.10
N LEU A 400 11.47 0.17 26.51
CA LEU A 400 10.90 0.09 27.85
C LEU A 400 10.33 -1.31 28.13
N GLY A 401 9.53 -1.86 27.22
CA GLY A 401 8.88 -3.16 27.42
C GLY A 401 9.87 -4.33 27.40
N PHE A 402 10.68 -4.42 26.35
CA PHE A 402 11.40 -5.63 25.99
C PHE A 402 12.93 -5.49 25.99
N ASN A 403 13.47 -4.27 26.23
CA ASN A 403 14.89 -3.96 26.05
C ASN A 403 15.40 -4.27 24.63
N ILE A 404 14.56 -4.06 23.61
CA ILE A 404 14.91 -4.25 22.20
C ILE A 404 14.60 -3.01 21.37
N SER A 405 15.29 -2.91 20.24
CA SER A 405 15.00 -1.97 19.16
C SER A 405 14.92 -2.70 17.83
N LEU A 406 14.11 -2.21 16.90
CA LEU A 406 14.03 -2.74 15.54
C LEU A 406 14.90 -1.90 14.61
N GLY A 407 16.12 -2.37 14.32
CA GLY A 407 17.17 -1.58 13.64
C GLY A 407 17.35 -1.84 12.14
N MET A 408 16.46 -2.59 11.49
CA MET A 408 16.58 -2.84 10.04
C MET A 408 16.31 -1.57 9.24
N SER A 409 17.13 -1.28 8.22
CA SER A 409 16.84 -0.23 7.25
C SER A 409 15.61 -0.56 6.41
N LYS A 410 15.03 0.45 5.75
CA LYS A 410 13.89 0.24 4.83
C LYS A 410 14.17 -0.80 3.74
N ALA A 411 15.37 -0.78 3.15
CA ALA A 411 15.79 -1.77 2.16
C ALA A 411 15.86 -3.19 2.76
N GLN A 412 16.42 -3.32 3.97
CA GLN A 412 16.52 -4.58 4.69
C GLN A 412 15.13 -5.16 5.02
N ARG A 413 14.19 -4.31 5.47
CA ARG A 413 12.81 -4.74 5.76
C ARG A 413 12.08 -5.25 4.52
N LEU A 414 12.27 -4.58 3.37
CA LEU A 414 11.67 -5.00 2.10
C LEU A 414 12.27 -6.33 1.60
N VAL A 415 13.60 -6.53 1.68
CA VAL A 415 14.23 -7.76 1.18
C VAL A 415 14.02 -8.96 2.11
N SER A 416 13.91 -8.74 3.43
CA SER A 416 13.67 -9.80 4.42
C SER A 416 12.21 -10.23 4.53
N GLY A 417 11.28 -9.44 3.98
CA GLY A 417 9.84 -9.68 4.07
C GLY A 417 9.18 -9.10 5.33
N GLU A 418 9.88 -8.25 6.10
CA GLU A 418 9.29 -7.55 7.26
C GLU A 418 8.34 -6.42 6.85
N SER A 419 8.54 -5.83 5.67
CA SER A 419 7.69 -4.75 5.16
C SER A 419 7.38 -4.92 3.67
N ALA A 420 6.23 -4.42 3.25
CA ALA A 420 5.77 -4.42 1.86
C ALA A 420 4.71 -3.33 1.66
N MET A 421 4.32 -3.06 0.41
CA MET A 421 3.10 -2.31 0.16
C MET A 421 1.90 -3.13 0.61
N THR A 422 1.12 -2.61 1.56
CA THR A 422 -0.06 -3.31 2.10
C THR A 422 -1.33 -2.50 1.93
N HIS A 423 -1.31 -1.18 2.03
CA HIS A 423 -2.55 -0.40 2.03
C HIS A 423 -2.43 0.93 1.28
N ALA A 424 -3.53 1.35 0.67
CA ALA A 424 -3.63 2.59 -0.08
C ALA A 424 -4.56 3.59 0.62
N MET A 425 -4.14 4.86 0.69
CA MET A 425 -4.89 5.95 1.31
C MET A 425 -4.69 7.24 0.52
N VAL A 426 -5.24 8.36 0.99
CA VAL A 426 -5.14 9.67 0.33
C VAL A 426 -4.54 10.72 1.25
N ILE A 427 -3.49 11.40 0.81
CA ILE A 427 -2.94 12.59 1.49
C ILE A 427 -3.74 13.82 1.06
N THR A 428 -4.28 14.56 2.02
CA THR A 428 -5.10 15.77 1.79
C THR A 428 -4.48 17.03 2.36
N GLY A 429 -3.38 16.93 3.10
CA GLY A 429 -2.72 18.08 3.70
C GLY A 429 -1.36 17.76 4.28
N VAL A 430 -0.63 18.82 4.60
CA VAL A 430 0.71 18.77 5.21
C VAL A 430 0.86 19.94 6.17
N HIS A 431 1.59 19.71 7.27
CA HIS A 431 2.06 20.76 8.15
C HIS A 431 3.55 20.99 7.90
N ILE A 432 3.91 22.22 7.53
CA ILE A 432 5.29 22.62 7.23
C ILE A 432 5.79 23.60 8.30
N GLU A 433 6.95 23.31 8.89
CA GLU A 433 7.68 24.18 9.83
C GLU A 433 9.09 24.42 9.26
N ASP A 434 9.55 25.68 9.23
CA ASP A 434 10.86 26.06 8.69
C ASP A 434 11.18 25.48 7.29
N GLY A 435 10.14 25.41 6.45
CA GLY A 435 10.24 24.89 5.09
C GLY A 435 10.32 23.36 4.98
N LYS A 436 10.18 22.62 6.08
CA LYS A 436 10.21 21.15 6.13
C LYS A 436 8.85 20.57 6.55
N PRO A 437 8.39 19.48 5.91
CA PRO A 437 7.20 18.77 6.37
C PRO A 437 7.46 18.16 7.75
N VAL A 438 6.46 18.21 8.63
CA VAL A 438 6.50 17.63 9.99
C VAL A 438 5.48 16.50 10.13
N ARG A 439 4.29 16.70 9.55
CA ARG A 439 3.21 15.71 9.57
C ARG A 439 2.24 15.91 8.41
N TRP A 440 1.54 14.84 8.07
CA TRP A 440 0.67 14.72 6.90
C TRP A 440 -0.74 14.33 7.32
N ARG A 441 -1.73 14.90 6.64
CA ARG A 441 -3.14 14.57 6.84
C ARG A 441 -3.54 13.49 5.87
N VAL A 442 -4.13 12.42 6.38
CA VAL A 442 -4.47 11.23 5.61
C VAL A 442 -5.96 10.91 5.75
N GLU A 443 -6.64 10.81 4.61
CA GLU A 443 -7.96 10.21 4.51
C GLU A 443 -7.82 8.68 4.36
N ASN A 444 -8.49 7.94 5.24
CA ASN A 444 -8.56 6.48 5.16
C ASN A 444 -9.97 6.03 4.72
N SER A 445 -10.10 4.75 4.38
CA SER A 445 -11.34 4.11 3.91
C SER A 445 -11.86 3.05 4.88
N TRP A 446 -11.78 3.30 6.19
CA TRP A 446 -12.27 2.40 7.26
C TRP A 446 -13.50 2.93 8.01
N GLY A 447 -14.17 3.95 7.45
CA GLY A 447 -15.32 4.61 8.07
C GLY A 447 -14.93 5.57 9.19
N GLU A 448 -15.93 6.30 9.70
CA GLU A 448 -15.74 7.35 10.71
C GLU A 448 -15.35 6.82 12.10
N ALA A 449 -15.47 5.53 12.36
CA ALA A 449 -15.09 4.94 13.65
C ALA A 449 -13.57 4.76 13.81
N ALA A 450 -12.82 4.77 12.70
CA ALA A 450 -11.36 4.68 12.72
C ALA A 450 -10.74 6.07 12.84
N GLY A 451 -9.69 6.21 13.64
CA GLY A 451 -8.96 7.45 13.86
C GLY A 451 -9.84 8.61 14.33
N ASP A 452 -9.48 9.82 13.91
CA ASP A 452 -10.28 11.02 14.14
C ASP A 452 -11.33 11.17 13.04
N LYS A 453 -12.47 10.46 13.19
CA LYS A 453 -13.56 10.48 12.21
C LYS A 453 -13.10 10.09 10.81
N GLY A 454 -12.36 8.99 10.69
CA GLY A 454 -11.78 8.49 9.44
C GLY A 454 -10.44 9.13 9.03
N TRP A 455 -10.01 10.16 9.74
CA TRP A 455 -8.76 10.87 9.46
C TRP A 455 -7.61 10.36 10.29
N PHE A 456 -6.44 10.36 9.66
CA PHE A 456 -5.18 9.99 10.27
C PHE A 456 -4.18 11.15 10.19
N VAL A 457 -3.30 11.21 11.18
CA VAL A 457 -2.07 12.01 11.17
C VAL A 457 -0.88 11.08 11.01
N MET A 458 0.01 11.42 10.09
CA MET A 458 1.21 10.66 9.77
C MET A 458 2.43 11.54 9.99
N THR A 459 3.38 11.14 10.82
CA THR A 459 4.61 11.93 11.00
C THR A 459 5.49 11.86 9.76
N ASP A 460 6.30 12.89 9.53
CA ASP A 460 7.18 12.93 8.36
C ASP A 460 8.22 11.80 8.36
N ARG A 461 8.65 11.38 9.57
CA ARG A 461 9.52 10.21 9.79
C ARG A 461 8.82 8.90 9.44
N TRP A 462 7.54 8.74 9.78
CA TRP A 462 6.79 7.56 9.37
C TRP A 462 6.67 7.47 7.84
N MET A 463 6.46 8.60 7.18
CA MET A 463 6.45 8.66 5.71
C MET A 463 7.78 8.20 5.11
N ASP A 464 8.93 8.57 5.69
CA ASP A 464 10.24 8.09 5.23
C ASP A 464 10.36 6.55 5.30
N GLU A 465 9.91 5.96 6.41
CA GLU A 465 10.15 4.54 6.69
C GLU A 465 9.13 3.58 6.06
N TYR A 466 7.86 3.98 5.97
CA TYR A 466 6.75 3.07 5.64
C TYR A 466 5.85 3.53 4.48
N THR A 467 6.04 4.73 3.93
CA THR A 467 5.45 5.08 2.62
C THR A 467 6.35 4.60 1.49
N LEU A 468 5.76 3.93 0.51
CA LEU A 468 6.48 3.31 -0.61
C LEU A 468 6.11 3.91 -1.95
N GLN A 469 4.89 4.44 -2.10
CA GLN A 469 4.36 4.95 -3.37
C GLN A 469 3.58 6.24 -3.15
N ALA A 470 3.66 7.16 -4.11
CA ALA A 470 2.72 8.27 -4.27
C ALA A 470 2.41 8.49 -5.75
N VAL A 471 1.15 8.72 -6.08
CA VAL A 471 0.73 8.98 -7.46
C VAL A 471 0.66 10.48 -7.68
N VAL A 472 1.42 10.97 -8.66
CA VAL A 472 1.53 12.39 -8.94
C VAL A 472 1.35 12.69 -10.42
N ASP A 473 0.98 13.94 -10.75
CA ASP A 473 0.93 14.40 -12.14
C ASP A 473 2.33 14.83 -12.58
N SER A 474 2.71 14.41 -13.79
CA SER A 474 3.97 14.77 -14.46
C SER A 474 4.30 16.28 -14.46
N ASP A 475 3.31 17.18 -14.41
CA ASP A 475 3.51 18.64 -14.33
C ASP A 475 4.09 19.10 -12.99
N PHE A 476 3.99 18.29 -11.93
CA PHE A 476 4.45 18.62 -10.57
C PHE A 476 5.82 18.02 -10.22
N VAL A 477 6.47 17.39 -11.20
CA VAL A 477 7.81 16.84 -11.07
C VAL A 477 8.77 17.51 -12.06
N SER A 478 10.07 17.35 -11.84
CA SER A 478 11.07 17.94 -12.73
C SER A 478 11.12 17.22 -14.09
N SER A 479 11.80 17.83 -15.07
CA SER A 479 12.07 17.18 -16.37
C SER A 479 12.81 15.86 -16.22
N GLU A 480 13.73 15.78 -15.26
CA GLU A 480 14.57 14.60 -15.03
C GLU A 480 13.73 13.43 -14.50
N VAL A 481 12.78 13.70 -13.61
CA VAL A 481 11.84 12.68 -13.12
C VAL A 481 10.90 12.21 -14.23
N ARG A 482 10.42 13.13 -15.08
CA ARG A 482 9.57 12.77 -16.23
C ARG A 482 10.29 11.86 -17.21
N ALA A 483 11.57 12.12 -17.48
CA ALA A 483 12.39 11.32 -18.39
C ALA A 483 12.56 9.85 -17.93
N ILE A 484 12.26 9.52 -16.66
CA ILE A 484 12.24 8.13 -16.19
C ILE A 484 11.15 7.33 -16.91
N LEU A 485 10.02 7.97 -17.25
CA LEU A 485 8.87 7.31 -17.89
C LEU A 485 9.16 6.80 -19.30
N ASP A 486 10.18 7.37 -19.96
CA ASP A 486 10.58 6.99 -21.32
C ASP A 486 11.56 5.79 -21.33
N GLN A 487 11.95 5.28 -20.16
CA GLN A 487 12.89 4.16 -20.05
C GLN A 487 12.23 2.80 -20.30
N SER A 488 13.01 1.80 -20.71
CA SER A 488 12.59 0.41 -20.58
C SER A 488 12.64 -0.03 -19.10
N PRO A 489 11.54 -0.55 -18.53
CA PRO A 489 11.47 -0.83 -17.11
C PRO A 489 12.36 -2.02 -16.72
N LYS A 490 12.98 -1.95 -15.54
CA LYS A 490 13.56 -3.12 -14.88
C LYS A 490 12.43 -3.99 -14.35
N VAL A 491 12.38 -5.24 -14.80
CA VAL A 491 11.36 -6.20 -14.38
C VAL A 491 11.75 -6.83 -13.04
N LEU A 492 10.94 -6.60 -12.02
CA LEU A 492 11.01 -7.23 -10.71
C LEU A 492 10.19 -8.53 -10.71
N PRO A 493 10.56 -9.54 -9.90
CA PRO A 493 9.84 -10.81 -9.87
C PRO A 493 8.40 -10.65 -9.34
N ARG A 494 7.49 -11.54 -9.72
CA ARG A 494 6.06 -11.49 -9.32
C ARG A 494 5.80 -11.44 -7.81
N TRP A 495 6.74 -11.93 -7.00
CA TRP A 495 6.70 -11.94 -5.53
C TRP A 495 7.43 -10.76 -4.88
N ASP A 496 7.80 -9.74 -5.64
CA ASP A 496 8.41 -8.53 -5.08
C ASP A 496 7.43 -7.82 -4.11
N PRO A 497 7.91 -7.28 -2.97
CA PRO A 497 7.09 -6.54 -2.00
C PRO A 497 6.51 -5.23 -2.54
N MET A 498 6.97 -4.74 -3.70
CA MET A 498 6.33 -3.64 -4.43
C MET A 498 5.11 -4.13 -5.23
N GLY A 499 4.29 -4.97 -4.60
CA GLY A 499 3.15 -5.68 -5.19
C GLY A 499 1.82 -4.93 -5.09
N VAL A 500 0.73 -5.67 -4.84
CA VAL A 500 -0.63 -5.11 -4.71
C VAL A 500 -0.84 -4.42 -3.35
N LEU A 501 -1.78 -3.48 -3.30
CA LEU A 501 -2.26 -2.83 -2.08
C LEU A 501 -3.63 -3.44 -1.71
N ALA A 502 -3.76 -4.08 -0.54
CA ALA A 502 -4.99 -4.71 -0.05
C ALA A 502 -5.05 -4.88 1.48
#